data_AF-U6SL01-F1
#
_entry.id   AF-U6SL01-F1
#
_cell.length_a   1.000
_cell.length_b   1.000
_cell.length_c   1.000
_cell.angle_alpha   90.00
_cell.angle_beta   90.00
_cell.angle_gamma   90.00
#
_symmetry.space_group_name_H-M   'P 1'
#
loop_
_entity.id
_entity.type
_entity.pdbx_description
1 polymer ?
#
loop_
_entity_poly.entity_id
_entity_poly.type
_entity_poly.pdbx_seq_one_letter_code
_entity_poly.pdbx_strand_id
1 'polypeptide(L)'
;MQQQPTPQQQAMQQGNMSQSQTGQMQYPEPPQVITTKDSLYLNDMLSWNLLAAKKAHFFAEQCQDQEIKQALEKAGMMHQQHYEKILTHLQPTQAQSTIPMQ
;
A
#
# COMPACT_ATOMS: atom_id res chain seq x y z
N MET A 1 -53.31 23.58 61.68
CA MET A 1 -52.51 23.81 60.47
C MET A 1 -51.67 22.58 60.18
N GLN A 2 -51.95 21.98 59.02
CA GLN A 2 -51.08 21.25 58.10
C GLN A 2 -50.14 20.11 58.56
N GLN A 3 -50.62 18.89 58.24
CA GLN A 3 -50.08 17.89 57.29
C GLN A 3 -48.76 17.12 57.54
N GLN A 4 -48.90 15.80 57.31
CA GLN A 4 -47.94 14.70 57.22
C GLN A 4 -48.37 13.85 55.98
N PRO A 5 -47.62 12.82 55.50
CA PRO A 5 -46.43 12.84 54.65
C PRO A 5 -46.63 12.21 53.23
N THR A 6 -45.55 12.21 52.43
CA THR A 6 -45.24 11.61 51.09
C THR A 6 -45.76 10.18 50.81
N PRO A 7 -45.87 9.68 49.53
CA PRO A 7 -44.73 9.55 48.58
C PRO A 7 -44.97 9.55 47.03
N GLN A 8 -43.83 9.62 46.32
CA GLN A 8 -43.43 8.95 45.06
C GLN A 8 -43.73 9.52 43.65
N GLN A 9 -42.61 9.61 42.89
CA GLN A 9 -42.41 9.45 41.42
C GLN A 9 -42.89 10.60 40.50
N GLN A 10 -42.19 11.03 39.43
CA GLN A 10 -41.19 10.36 38.58
C GLN A 10 -40.47 11.36 37.63
N ALA A 11 -39.17 11.14 37.37
CA ALA A 11 -38.38 11.34 36.12
C ALA A 11 -38.37 12.74 35.42
N MET A 12 -37.32 13.30 34.78
CA MET A 12 -35.99 12.96 34.25
C MET A 12 -35.15 14.27 34.38
N GLN A 13 -33.84 14.36 34.61
CA GLN A 13 -32.63 13.71 34.07
C GLN A 13 -32.40 13.90 32.55
N GLN A 14 -31.83 15.03 32.14
CA GLN A 14 -30.78 15.08 31.09
C GLN A 14 -30.15 16.49 31.09
N GLY A 15 -28.84 16.69 31.18
CA GLY A 15 -27.75 15.81 30.78
C GLY A 15 -27.07 16.41 29.54
N ASN A 16 -26.20 17.37 29.79
CA ASN A 16 -25.01 17.77 29.02
C ASN A 16 -24.66 16.91 27.79
N MET A 17 -24.52 17.54 26.60
CA MET A 17 -23.51 17.24 25.55
C MET A 17 -24.05 17.50 24.13
N SER A 18 -23.91 18.74 23.67
CA SER A 18 -23.71 19.03 22.25
C SER A 18 -22.21 18.92 21.94
N GLN A 19 -21.68 17.69 21.95
CA GLN A 19 -20.32 17.43 21.45
C GLN A 19 -20.40 17.17 19.95
N SER A 20 -19.81 18.11 19.21
CA SER A 20 -19.45 18.04 17.81
C SER A 20 -18.83 16.69 17.42
N GLN A 21 -19.61 15.85 16.75
CA GLN A 21 -19.11 14.64 16.10
C GLN A 21 -18.87 14.98 14.62
N THR A 22 -17.71 15.56 14.34
CA THR A 22 -17.13 15.52 12.99
C THR A 22 -16.75 14.08 12.72
N GLY A 23 -17.68 13.29 12.16
CA GLY A 23 -17.43 11.92 11.75
C GLY A 23 -16.32 11.91 10.70
N GLN A 24 -15.14 11.44 11.10
CA GLN A 24 -14.10 11.08 10.15
C GLN A 24 -14.63 9.91 9.31
N MET A 25 -14.92 10.16 8.03
CA MET A 25 -15.23 9.08 7.10
C MET A 25 -14.01 8.18 6.96
N GLN A 26 -14.09 6.96 7.51
CA GLN A 26 -13.15 5.90 7.17
C GLN A 26 -13.49 5.37 5.78
N TYR A 27 -12.60 5.63 4.81
CA TYR A 27 -12.68 4.97 3.51
C TYR A 27 -12.14 3.55 3.62
N PRO A 28 -12.82 2.55 3.03
CA PRO A 28 -12.32 1.18 3.02
C PRO A 28 -11.01 1.12 2.23
N GLU A 29 -10.00 0.47 2.80
CA GLU A 29 -8.76 0.17 2.10
C GLU A 29 -9.02 -0.91 1.03
N PRO A 30 -8.45 -0.78 -0.18
CA PRO A 30 -8.59 -1.81 -1.21
C PRO A 30 -8.04 -3.17 -0.74
N PRO A 31 -8.66 -4.29 -1.16
CA PRO A 31 -8.14 -5.62 -0.86
C PRO A 31 -6.72 -5.79 -1.41
N GLN A 32 -5.87 -6.46 -0.63
CA GLN A 32 -4.49 -6.79 -1.01
C GLN A 32 -4.46 -7.99 -1.99
N VAL A 33 -5.08 -7.84 -3.16
CA VAL A 33 -5.17 -8.86 -4.21
C VAL A 33 -4.50 -8.36 -5.50
N ILE A 34 -3.67 -9.20 -6.10
CA ILE A 34 -3.16 -8.99 -7.45
C ILE A 34 -4.18 -9.57 -8.42
N THR A 35 -4.83 -8.72 -9.23
CA THR A 35 -5.78 -9.18 -10.24
C THR A 35 -5.06 -9.77 -11.45
N THR A 36 -5.80 -10.40 -12.36
CA THR A 36 -5.25 -10.85 -13.64
C THR A 36 -4.66 -9.69 -14.45
N LYS A 37 -5.32 -8.52 -14.46
CA LYS A 37 -4.82 -7.35 -15.17
C LYS A 37 -3.51 -6.85 -14.56
N ASP A 38 -3.41 -6.80 -13.24
CA ASP A 38 -2.18 -6.43 -12.54
C ASP A 38 -1.05 -7.41 -12.87
N SER A 39 -1.35 -8.71 -12.87
CA SER A 39 -0.38 -9.76 -13.19
C SER A 39 0.19 -9.60 -14.61
N LEU A 40 -0.64 -9.24 -15.59
CA LEU A 40 -0.20 -8.99 -16.96
C LEU A 40 0.74 -7.78 -17.03
N TYR A 41 0.38 -6.66 -16.39
CA TYR A 41 1.25 -5.48 -16.36
C TYR A 41 2.56 -5.74 -15.61
N LEU A 42 2.53 -6.48 -14.51
CA LEU A 42 3.72 -6.87 -13.76
C LEU A 42 4.63 -7.76 -14.60
N ASN A 43 4.08 -8.72 -15.35
CA ASN A 43 4.84 -9.54 -16.27
C ASN A 43 5.52 -8.72 -17.39
N ASP A 44 4.82 -7.74 -17.95
CA ASP A 44 5.39 -6.83 -18.94
C ASP A 44 6.54 -6.00 -18.34
N MET A 45 6.34 -5.42 -17.16
CA MET A 45 7.37 -4.64 -16.45
C MET A 45 8.61 -5.47 -16.14
N LEU A 46 8.43 -6.72 -15.69
CA LEU A 46 9.54 -7.65 -15.45
C LEU A 46 10.28 -7.96 -16.76
N SER A 47 9.55 -8.27 -17.82
CA SER A 47 10.12 -8.61 -19.13
C SER A 47 10.90 -7.45 -19.74
N TRP A 48 10.36 -6.23 -19.66
CA TRP A 48 11.02 -5.03 -20.18
C TRP A 48 12.30 -4.71 -19.43
N ASN A 49 12.31 -4.76 -18.10
CA ASN A 49 13.52 -4.48 -17.32
C ASN A 49 14.61 -5.54 -17.55
N LEU A 50 14.24 -6.82 -17.57
CA LEU A 50 15.22 -7.88 -17.83
C LEU A 50 15.82 -7.80 -19.24
N LEU A 51 14.99 -7.53 -20.25
CA LEU A 51 15.45 -7.39 -21.62
C LEU A 51 16.34 -6.15 -21.79
N ALA A 52 15.95 -5.02 -21.19
CA ALA A 52 16.73 -3.79 -21.23
C ALA A 52 18.10 -3.97 -20.56
N ALA A 53 18.16 -4.61 -19.38
CA ALA A 53 19.41 -4.91 -18.70
C ALA A 53 20.36 -5.75 -19.57
N LYS A 54 19.84 -6.84 -20.16
CA LYS A 54 20.62 -7.71 -21.05
C LYS A 54 21.14 -6.99 -22.29
N LYS A 55 20.29 -6.18 -22.93
CA LYS A 55 20.67 -5.43 -24.14
C LYS A 55 21.68 -4.33 -23.82
N ALA A 56 21.51 -3.61 -22.72
CA ALA A 56 22.45 -2.59 -22.29
C ALA A 56 23.84 -3.18 -22.06
N HIS A 57 23.93 -4.30 -21.34
CA HIS A 57 25.18 -5.02 -21.14
C HIS A 57 25.79 -5.52 -22.46
N PHE A 58 25.00 -6.19 -23.30
CA PHE A 58 25.46 -6.66 -24.61
C PHE A 58 26.03 -5.54 -25.48
N PHE A 59 25.41 -4.36 -25.52
CA PHE A 59 25.93 -3.24 -26.30
C PHE A 59 27.14 -2.57 -25.64
N ALA A 60 27.22 -2.55 -24.30
CA ALA A 60 28.39 -2.04 -23.59
C ALA A 60 29.66 -2.82 -23.92
N GLU A 61 29.56 -4.13 -24.16
CA GLU A 61 30.67 -4.98 -24.61
C GLU A 61 31.16 -4.65 -26.03
N GLN A 62 30.27 -4.13 -26.88
CA GLN A 62 30.54 -3.84 -28.28
C GLN A 62 30.98 -2.39 -28.54
N CYS A 63 30.87 -1.52 -27.52
CA CYS A 63 31.27 -0.13 -27.61
C CYS A 63 32.77 0.06 -27.35
N GLN A 64 33.41 0.87 -28.20
CA GLN A 64 34.80 1.30 -28.03
C GLN A 64 34.90 2.63 -27.27
N ASP A 65 33.86 3.47 -27.39
CA ASP A 65 33.76 4.72 -26.65
C ASP A 65 33.48 4.44 -25.17
N GLN A 66 34.37 4.95 -24.32
CA GLN A 66 34.36 4.67 -22.88
C GLN A 66 33.21 5.37 -22.16
N GLU A 67 32.78 6.55 -22.63
CA GLU A 67 31.64 7.28 -22.06
C GLU A 67 30.34 6.55 -22.37
N ILE A 68 30.15 6.11 -23.62
CA ILE A 68 28.98 5.34 -24.03
C ILE A 68 28.91 4.02 -23.28
N LYS A 69 30.05 3.31 -23.15
CA LYS A 69 30.12 2.06 -22.38
C LYS A 69 29.65 2.26 -20.95
N GLN A 70 30.16 3.29 -20.26
CA GLN A 70 29.77 3.58 -18.88
C GLN A 70 28.29 3.94 -18.76
N ALA A 71 27.74 4.70 -19.71
CA ALA A 71 26.32 5.03 -19.74
C ALA A 71 25.44 3.78 -19.88
N LEU A 72 25.83 2.85 -20.77
CA LEU A 72 25.13 1.59 -20.97
C LEU A 72 25.19 0.68 -19.73
N GLU A 73 26.36 0.53 -19.11
CA GLU A 73 26.50 -0.23 -17.86
C GLU A 73 25.62 0.34 -16.74
N LYS A 74 25.61 1.68 -16.60
CA LYS A 74 24.74 2.35 -15.62
C LYS A 74 23.26 2.10 -15.90
N ALA A 75 22.83 2.18 -17.15
CA ALA A 75 21.46 1.87 -17.54
C ALA A 75 21.10 0.40 -17.26
N GLY A 76 22.03 -0.52 -17.56
CA GLY A 76 21.87 -1.95 -17.29
C GLY A 76 21.66 -2.24 -15.80
N MET A 77 22.51 -1.67 -14.94
CA MET A 77 22.37 -1.79 -13.48
C MET A 77 21.05 -1.23 -12.96
N MET A 78 20.63 -0.05 -13.46
CA MET A 78 19.35 0.56 -13.07
C MET A 78 18.17 -0.37 -13.41
N HIS A 79 18.15 -0.94 -14.63
CA HIS A 79 17.08 -1.86 -15.04
C HIS A 79 17.08 -3.16 -14.21
N GLN A 80 18.26 -3.69 -13.88
CA GLN A 80 18.37 -4.85 -12.98
C GLN A 80 17.79 -4.53 -11.59
N GLN A 81 18.15 -3.39 -11.01
CA GLN A 81 17.62 -2.97 -9.70
C GLN A 81 16.09 -2.81 -9.72
N HIS A 82 15.52 -2.27 -10.80
CA HIS A 82 14.08 -2.17 -10.95
C HIS A 82 13.40 -3.55 -11.03
N TYR A 83 13.99 -4.49 -11.77
CA TYR A 83 13.50 -5.88 -11.84
C TYR A 83 13.46 -6.54 -10.46
N GLU A 84 14.57 -6.45 -9.70
CA GLU A 84 14.69 -7.01 -8.35
C GLU A 84 13.70 -6.35 -7.37
N LYS A 85 13.50 -5.04 -7.50
CA LYS A 85 12.52 -4.30 -6.68
C LYS A 85 11.10 -4.79 -6.93
N ILE A 86 10.69 -4.98 -8.18
CA ILE A 86 9.36 -5.52 -8.51
C ILE A 86 9.21 -6.92 -7.90
N LEU A 87 10.21 -7.80 -8.05
CA LEU A 87 10.17 -9.14 -7.45
C LEU A 87 10.06 -9.11 -5.92
N THR A 88 10.67 -8.13 -5.26
CA THR A 88 10.54 -7.95 -3.80
C THR A 88 9.10 -7.65 -3.39
N HIS A 89 8.36 -6.87 -4.18
CA HIS A 89 6.95 -6.57 -3.93
C HIS A 89 6.00 -7.73 -4.26
N LEU A 90 6.41 -8.65 -5.12
CA LEU A 90 5.62 -9.85 -5.47
C LEU A 90 5.80 -11.00 -4.47
N GLN A 91 6.85 -10.98 -3.67
CA GLN A 91 7.03 -11.96 -2.61
C GLN A 91 5.96 -11.69 -1.53
N PRO A 92 5.13 -12.70 -1.17
CA PRO A 92 4.14 -12.53 -0.14
C PRO A 92 4.84 -12.18 1.18
N THR A 93 4.77 -10.92 1.58
CA THR A 93 5.06 -10.55 2.96
C THR A 93 3.98 -11.24 3.78
N GLN A 94 4.35 -12.12 4.71
CA GLN A 94 3.41 -12.74 5.64
C GLN A 94 2.82 -11.64 6.53
N ALA A 95 1.82 -10.91 6.02
CA ALA A 95 1.03 -9.97 6.79
C ALA A 95 0.10 -10.79 7.66
N GLN A 96 0.57 -11.01 8.88
CA GLN A 96 -0.11 -11.69 9.97
C GLN A 96 -1.46 -11.00 10.21
N SER A 97 -2.51 -11.55 9.62
CA SER A 97 -3.87 -11.03 9.73
C SER A 97 -4.44 -11.49 11.07
N THR A 98 -4.12 -10.77 12.14
CA THR A 98 -4.86 -10.86 13.39
C THR A 98 -6.19 -10.14 13.17
N ILE A 99 -7.22 -10.88 12.77
CA ILE A 99 -8.61 -10.42 12.81
C ILE A 99 -9.07 -10.61 14.27
N PRO A 100 -9.26 -9.56 15.08
CA PRO A 100 -9.96 -9.72 16.35
C PRO A 100 -11.44 -9.99 16.04
N MET A 101 -11.91 -11.23 16.28
CA MET A 101 -13.33 -11.50 16.43
C MET A 101 -13.84 -10.71 17.64
N GLN A 102 -14.88 -9.91 17.43
CA GLN A 102 -15.73 -9.30 18.45
C GLN A 102 -17.08 -9.98 18.42
#